data_AF-A0A7X6HKI1-F1
#
_entry.id   AF-A0A7X6HKI1-F1
#
_cell.length_a   1.000
_cell.length_b   1.000
_cell.length_c   1.000
_cell.angle_alpha   90.00
_cell.angle_beta   90.00
_cell.angle_gamma   90.00
#
_symmetry.space_group_name_H-M   'P 1'
#
loop_
_entity.id
_entity.type
_entity.pdbx_description
1 polymer ?
#
loop_
_entity_poly.entity_id
_entity_poly.type
_entity_poly.pdbx_seq_one_letter_code
_entity_poly.pdbx_strand_id
1 'polypeptide(L)'
;MANYAIFDEKYYLASYPWLKPAIDAGVIKSGREHFEKFGQAAGLTKISRYFDEATYLDGNPDLKPFVKTVNPNGAFATGLDHFIQFGYDEGGRRTQVSPEYNEDFYLANNPELRSFIGPNAPFKSGYQHFIEFGAKEGRFGTSFFEPEYLKQNPDIVPFIDNGALKTGREHYFNFGKNEPAREATFVGSRSNDILTGVGVGNTELIGVEVGINPIGNRQFESFGTNEFDVLIGGPGVDTFVLGVPPSAGNPFATPLYLGSGQATIRNFNAADDLIQLQGNSLSDGYSLTPVGSNLLIQRFGDVLGVIEGGAGLNLTFQESNGNGTFMIG
;
A
#
# COMPACT_ATOMS: atom_id res chain seq x y z
N MET A 1 -20.49 -14.84 17.56
CA MET A 1 -21.41 -14.94 16.39
C MET A 1 -20.56 -14.71 15.15
N ALA A 2 -20.84 -15.38 14.03
CA ALA A 2 -20.07 -15.14 12.81
C ALA A 2 -20.23 -13.68 12.35
N ASN A 3 -19.11 -13.04 12.00
CA ASN A 3 -19.06 -11.69 11.47
C ASN A 3 -18.75 -11.74 9.96
N TYR A 4 -19.70 -11.26 9.14
CA TYR A 4 -19.61 -11.22 7.68
C TYR A 4 -19.34 -9.81 7.14
N ALA A 5 -18.80 -8.89 7.95
CA ALA A 5 -18.51 -7.51 7.51
C ALA A 5 -17.61 -7.43 6.28
N ILE A 6 -16.72 -8.42 6.09
CA ILE A 6 -15.82 -8.53 4.95
C ILE A 6 -16.52 -8.89 3.63
N PHE A 7 -17.76 -9.38 3.67
CA PHE A 7 -18.42 -9.96 2.51
C PHE A 7 -18.71 -8.88 1.43
N ASP A 8 -18.16 -9.10 0.25
CA ASP A 8 -18.36 -8.27 -0.95
C ASP A 8 -19.23 -9.04 -1.95
N GLU A 9 -20.50 -8.65 -2.05
CA GLU A 9 -21.49 -9.27 -2.93
C GLU A 9 -21.06 -9.27 -4.40
N LYS A 10 -20.51 -8.16 -4.89
CA LYS A 10 -20.12 -8.05 -6.30
C LYS A 10 -18.94 -8.98 -6.60
N TYR A 11 -17.92 -8.93 -5.75
CA TYR A 11 -16.75 -9.79 -5.89
C TYR A 11 -17.11 -11.28 -5.77
N TYR A 12 -18.00 -11.64 -4.84
CA TYR A 12 -18.46 -13.01 -4.68
C TYR A 12 -19.21 -13.53 -5.93
N LEU A 13 -20.12 -12.74 -6.48
CA LEU A 13 -20.87 -13.13 -7.68
C LEU A 13 -19.99 -13.17 -8.93
N ALA A 14 -18.99 -12.29 -9.04
CA ALA A 14 -17.98 -12.35 -10.09
C ALA A 14 -17.11 -13.62 -9.97
N SER A 15 -16.77 -14.03 -8.73
CA SER A 15 -15.99 -15.23 -8.45
C SER A 15 -16.78 -16.53 -8.66
N TYR A 16 -18.11 -16.49 -8.52
CA TYR A 16 -19.01 -17.65 -8.63
C TYR A 16 -20.19 -17.37 -9.58
N PRO A 17 -19.93 -17.18 -10.89
CA PRO A 17 -20.94 -16.73 -11.85
C PRO A 17 -22.08 -17.74 -12.05
N TRP A 18 -21.85 -19.01 -11.68
CA TRP A 18 -22.86 -20.08 -11.70
C TRP A 18 -24.02 -19.85 -10.71
N LEU A 19 -23.91 -18.87 -9.80
CA LEU A 19 -25.00 -18.47 -8.92
C LEU A 19 -26.08 -17.63 -9.61
N LYS A 20 -25.74 -16.95 -10.71
CA LYS A 20 -26.64 -16.02 -11.39
C LYS A 20 -28.00 -16.65 -11.75
N PRO A 21 -28.09 -17.86 -12.37
CA PRO A 21 -29.38 -18.46 -12.68
C PRO A 21 -30.23 -18.75 -11.44
N ALA A 22 -29.63 -19.10 -10.30
CA ALA A 22 -30.36 -19.39 -9.07
C ALA A 22 -30.91 -18.11 -8.42
N ILE A 23 -30.18 -16.99 -8.53
CA ILE A 23 -30.65 -15.66 -8.10
C ILE A 23 -31.77 -15.17 -9.01
N ASP A 24 -31.58 -15.25 -10.34
CA ASP A 24 -32.59 -14.83 -11.32
C ASP A 24 -33.90 -15.62 -11.17
N ALA A 25 -33.81 -16.91 -10.83
CA ALA A 25 -34.96 -17.77 -10.56
C ALA A 25 -35.58 -17.60 -9.15
N GLY A 26 -34.99 -16.75 -8.29
CA GLY A 26 -35.46 -16.51 -6.92
C GLY A 26 -35.26 -17.68 -5.96
N VAL A 27 -34.41 -18.67 -6.31
CA VAL A 27 -34.08 -19.81 -5.45
C VAL A 27 -33.22 -19.38 -4.25
N ILE A 28 -32.35 -18.39 -4.47
CA ILE A 28 -31.56 -17.68 -3.46
C ILE A 28 -31.72 -16.17 -3.70
N LYS A 29 -31.70 -15.36 -2.64
CA LYS A 29 -31.92 -13.91 -2.71
C LYS A 29 -30.64 -13.12 -2.99
N SER A 30 -29.49 -13.66 -2.62
CA SER A 30 -28.19 -13.02 -2.79
C SER A 30 -27.04 -14.01 -2.75
N GLY A 31 -25.87 -13.58 -3.19
CA GLY A 31 -24.60 -14.26 -2.98
C GLY A 31 -24.31 -14.44 -1.50
N ARG A 32 -24.61 -13.44 -0.67
CA ARG A 32 -24.49 -13.54 0.79
C ARG A 32 -25.33 -14.67 1.38
N GLU A 33 -26.61 -14.79 0.99
CA GLU A 33 -27.47 -15.89 1.45
C GLU A 33 -26.88 -17.25 1.03
N HIS A 34 -26.41 -17.35 -0.20
CA HIS A 34 -25.76 -18.57 -0.68
C HIS A 34 -24.51 -18.90 0.14
N PHE A 35 -23.66 -17.92 0.43
CA PHE A 35 -22.45 -18.14 1.21
C PHE A 35 -22.76 -18.62 2.63
N GLU A 36 -23.66 -17.94 3.34
CA GLU A 36 -24.03 -18.27 4.71
C GLU A 36 -24.68 -19.66 4.83
N LYS A 37 -25.50 -20.07 3.84
CA LYS A 37 -26.20 -21.37 3.86
C LYS A 37 -25.36 -22.53 3.32
N PHE A 38 -24.54 -22.28 2.31
CA PHE A 38 -23.89 -23.33 1.52
C PHE A 38 -22.40 -23.07 1.34
N GLY A 39 -22.03 -21.86 0.92
CA GLY A 39 -20.67 -21.54 0.49
C GLY A 39 -19.61 -21.73 1.59
N GLN A 40 -19.92 -21.36 2.83
CA GLN A 40 -19.01 -21.54 3.96
C GLN A 40 -18.68 -23.01 4.20
N ALA A 41 -19.72 -23.87 4.27
CA ALA A 41 -19.55 -25.31 4.43
C ALA A 41 -18.90 -25.98 3.22
N ALA A 42 -19.13 -25.44 2.01
CA ALA A 42 -18.51 -25.88 0.76
C ALA A 42 -17.06 -25.39 0.58
N GLY A 43 -16.51 -24.64 1.54
CA GLY A 43 -15.13 -24.16 1.50
C GLY A 43 -14.87 -23.04 0.50
N LEU A 44 -15.89 -22.26 0.14
CA LEU A 44 -15.74 -21.13 -0.79
C LEU A 44 -15.11 -19.93 -0.07
N THR A 45 -13.89 -19.55 -0.42
CA THR A 45 -13.15 -18.49 0.30
C THR A 45 -13.05 -17.15 -0.41
N LYS A 46 -13.34 -17.09 -1.71
CA LYS A 46 -13.38 -15.83 -2.48
C LYS A 46 -14.63 -15.00 -2.18
N ILE A 47 -14.73 -14.46 -0.97
CA ILE A 47 -15.89 -13.66 -0.51
C ILE A 47 -15.63 -12.16 -0.47
N SER A 48 -14.37 -11.75 -0.60
CA SER A 48 -13.97 -10.36 -0.49
C SER A 48 -12.71 -10.08 -1.27
N ARG A 49 -12.59 -8.84 -1.74
CA ARG A 49 -11.34 -8.29 -2.27
C ARG A 49 -10.23 -8.21 -1.22
N TYR A 50 -10.58 -8.16 0.06
CA TYR A 50 -9.64 -7.97 1.17
C TYR A 50 -9.34 -9.24 1.99
N PHE A 51 -9.79 -10.42 1.53
CA PHE A 51 -9.43 -11.70 2.14
C PHE A 51 -8.67 -12.59 1.15
N ASP A 52 -7.57 -13.17 1.62
CA ASP A 52 -6.83 -14.21 0.92
C ASP A 52 -6.46 -15.33 1.90
N GLU A 53 -7.02 -16.53 1.70
CA GLU A 53 -6.84 -17.63 2.65
C GLU A 53 -5.37 -18.06 2.77
N ALA A 54 -4.63 -18.08 1.66
CA ALA A 54 -3.22 -18.47 1.68
C ALA A 54 -2.41 -17.50 2.52
N THR A 55 -2.59 -16.19 2.28
CA THR A 55 -1.96 -15.12 3.07
C THR A 55 -2.34 -15.23 4.54
N TYR A 56 -3.63 -15.47 4.83
CA TYR A 56 -4.11 -15.62 6.20
C TYR A 56 -3.46 -16.81 6.92
N LEU A 57 -3.35 -17.97 6.27
CA LEU A 57 -2.73 -19.14 6.90
C LEU A 57 -1.21 -19.01 7.02
N ASP A 58 -0.55 -18.34 6.08
CA ASP A 58 0.89 -18.11 6.15
C ASP A 58 1.27 -17.11 7.25
N GLY A 59 0.46 -16.07 7.45
CA GLY A 59 0.61 -15.15 8.59
C GLY A 59 0.19 -15.74 9.94
N ASN A 60 -0.56 -16.84 9.93
CA ASN A 60 -1.11 -17.50 11.13
C ASN A 60 -0.80 -19.00 11.14
N PRO A 61 0.49 -19.39 11.23
CA PRO A 61 0.88 -20.80 11.19
C PRO A 61 0.29 -21.63 12.35
N ASP A 62 -0.10 -20.98 13.46
CA ASP A 62 -0.79 -21.60 14.59
C ASP A 62 -2.19 -22.14 14.22
N LEU A 63 -2.81 -21.62 13.15
CA LEU A 63 -4.11 -22.07 12.67
C LEU A 63 -4.04 -23.28 11.73
N LYS A 64 -2.90 -23.52 11.07
CA LYS A 64 -2.74 -24.59 10.07
C LYS A 64 -3.20 -25.98 10.58
N PRO A 65 -2.92 -26.40 11.83
CA PRO A 65 -3.42 -27.69 12.35
C PRO A 65 -4.94 -27.79 12.48
N PHE A 66 -5.66 -26.65 12.56
CA PHE A 66 -7.10 -26.61 12.81
C PHE A 66 -7.94 -26.39 11.55
N VAL A 67 -7.33 -26.23 10.38
CA VAL A 67 -8.02 -25.87 9.14
C VAL A 67 -8.03 -27.04 8.15
N LYS A 68 -9.22 -27.44 7.66
CA LYS A 68 -9.41 -28.63 6.80
C LYS A 68 -8.72 -28.58 5.46
N THR A 69 -8.48 -27.39 4.90
CA THR A 69 -7.70 -27.23 3.65
C THR A 69 -6.23 -27.61 3.81
N VAL A 70 -5.73 -27.70 5.05
CA VAL A 70 -4.34 -28.10 5.37
C VAL A 70 -4.29 -29.43 6.13
N ASN A 71 -5.18 -29.62 7.10
CA ASN A 71 -5.31 -30.84 7.90
C ASN A 71 -6.77 -31.33 7.85
N PRO A 72 -7.08 -32.46 7.18
CA PRO A 72 -8.46 -32.96 7.06
C PRO A 72 -9.22 -33.17 8.38
N ASN A 73 -8.51 -33.30 9.50
CA ASN A 73 -9.10 -33.40 10.85
C ASN A 73 -9.31 -32.05 11.55
N GLY A 74 -9.08 -30.93 10.84
CA GLY A 74 -9.24 -29.58 11.37
C GLY A 74 -10.68 -29.28 11.79
N ALA A 75 -10.83 -28.42 12.80
CA ALA A 75 -12.12 -27.96 13.29
C ALA A 75 -12.81 -27.00 12.31
N PHE A 76 -12.03 -26.17 11.59
CA PHE A 76 -12.51 -25.16 10.67
C PHE A 76 -12.52 -25.68 9.23
N ALA A 77 -13.57 -25.34 8.47
CA ALA A 77 -13.63 -25.72 7.06
C ALA A 77 -12.48 -25.08 6.26
N THR A 78 -12.16 -23.82 6.55
CA THR A 78 -11.16 -23.00 5.85
C THR A 78 -10.54 -22.00 6.84
N GLY A 79 -9.45 -21.33 6.44
CA GLY A 79 -8.93 -20.18 7.19
C GLY A 79 -9.95 -19.05 7.30
N LEU A 80 -10.78 -18.86 6.27
CA LEU A 80 -11.89 -17.90 6.29
C LEU A 80 -12.92 -18.24 7.37
N ASP A 81 -13.28 -19.52 7.51
CA ASP A 81 -14.24 -19.99 8.50
C ASP A 81 -13.79 -19.66 9.93
N HIS A 82 -12.50 -19.83 10.22
CA HIS A 82 -11.91 -19.32 11.46
C HIS A 82 -12.02 -17.79 11.55
N PHE A 83 -11.60 -17.06 10.51
CA PHE A 83 -11.55 -15.60 10.53
C PHE A 83 -12.93 -14.96 10.84
N ILE A 84 -14.00 -15.42 10.20
CA ILE A 84 -15.35 -14.89 10.44
C ILE A 84 -15.91 -15.27 11.81
N GLN A 85 -15.47 -16.38 12.41
CA GLN A 85 -15.94 -16.82 13.73
C GLN A 85 -15.17 -16.19 14.89
N PHE A 86 -13.85 -16.00 14.71
CA PHE A 86 -12.92 -15.63 15.79
C PHE A 86 -11.95 -14.51 15.41
N GLY A 87 -11.58 -14.42 14.13
CA GLY A 87 -10.50 -13.54 13.68
C GLY A 87 -10.71 -12.06 14.00
N TYR A 88 -11.93 -11.56 13.85
CA TYR A 88 -12.28 -10.20 14.27
C TYR A 88 -12.06 -9.98 15.78
N ASP A 89 -12.50 -10.92 16.63
CA ASP A 89 -12.41 -10.78 18.08
C ASP A 89 -10.98 -10.95 18.61
N GLU A 90 -10.16 -11.74 17.93
CA GLU A 90 -8.73 -11.88 18.22
C GLU A 90 -7.89 -10.65 17.81
N GLY A 91 -8.48 -9.71 17.06
CA GLY A 91 -7.93 -8.38 16.78
C GLY A 91 -6.55 -8.43 16.11
N GLY A 92 -5.61 -7.66 16.66
CA GLY A 92 -4.25 -7.50 16.11
C GLY A 92 -3.47 -8.79 15.83
N ARG A 93 -3.87 -9.94 16.42
CA ARG A 93 -3.25 -11.24 16.11
C ARG A 93 -3.60 -11.74 14.71
N ARG A 94 -4.71 -11.29 14.12
CA ARG A 94 -5.34 -11.87 12.92
C ARG A 94 -5.46 -10.86 11.77
N THR A 95 -4.58 -9.88 11.69
CA THR A 95 -4.63 -8.79 10.70
C THR A 95 -3.87 -9.08 9.40
N GLN A 96 -3.03 -10.11 9.37
CA GLN A 96 -2.39 -10.61 8.14
C GLN A 96 -3.41 -11.39 7.30
N VAL A 97 -4.30 -10.68 6.61
CA VAL A 97 -5.51 -11.25 5.97
C VAL A 97 -5.47 -11.26 4.45
N SER A 98 -4.74 -10.34 3.84
CA SER A 98 -4.53 -10.29 2.40
C SER A 98 -3.33 -9.38 2.07
N PRO A 99 -2.75 -9.49 0.87
CA PRO A 99 -1.73 -8.55 0.40
C PRO A 99 -2.27 -7.12 0.24
N GLU A 100 -3.59 -6.94 0.24
CA GLU A 100 -4.28 -5.66 0.05
C GLU A 100 -4.39 -4.84 1.33
N TYR A 101 -3.82 -5.33 2.44
CA TYR A 101 -3.86 -4.65 3.72
C TYR A 101 -2.61 -4.92 4.57
N ASN A 102 -2.11 -3.87 5.19
CA ASN A 102 -1.03 -3.89 6.17
C ASN A 102 -1.46 -3.07 7.40
N GLU A 103 -1.55 -3.74 8.55
CA GLU A 103 -2.02 -3.13 9.81
C GLU A 103 -1.12 -1.99 10.27
N ASP A 104 0.20 -2.18 10.23
CA ASP A 104 1.15 -1.19 10.73
C ASP A 104 1.11 0.07 9.87
N PHE A 105 1.12 -0.08 8.55
CA PHE A 105 0.96 1.02 7.59
C PHE A 105 -0.36 1.76 7.82
N TYR A 106 -1.47 1.01 7.89
CA TYR A 106 -2.78 1.60 8.06
C TYR A 106 -2.89 2.37 9.38
N LEU A 107 -2.33 1.88 10.50
CA LEU A 107 -2.37 2.60 11.77
C LEU A 107 -1.37 3.76 11.87
N ALA A 108 -0.26 3.70 11.13
CA ALA A 108 0.69 4.80 11.04
C ALA A 108 0.09 6.00 10.29
N ASN A 109 -0.68 5.75 9.22
CA ASN A 109 -1.32 6.77 8.39
C ASN A 109 -2.71 7.19 8.88
N ASN A 110 -3.20 6.57 9.95
CA ASN A 110 -4.49 6.90 10.54
C ASN A 110 -4.36 7.00 12.07
N PRO A 111 -3.48 7.88 12.57
CA PRO A 111 -3.12 7.94 13.98
C PRO A 111 -4.30 8.32 14.89
N GLU A 112 -5.33 8.97 14.34
CA GLU A 112 -6.57 9.30 15.03
C GLU A 112 -7.39 8.05 15.40
N LEU A 113 -7.18 6.92 14.72
CA LEU A 113 -7.86 5.66 15.01
C LEU A 113 -7.31 4.95 16.25
N ARG A 114 -6.13 5.32 16.73
CA ARG A 114 -5.45 4.62 17.84
C ARG A 114 -6.29 4.52 19.11
N SER A 115 -7.12 5.52 19.41
CA SER A 115 -8.02 5.51 20.58
C SER A 115 -9.27 4.65 20.39
N PHE A 116 -9.58 4.25 19.15
CA PHE A 116 -10.75 3.44 18.79
C PHE A 116 -10.41 1.97 18.54
N ILE A 117 -9.14 1.58 18.71
CA ILE A 117 -8.64 0.24 18.45
C ILE A 117 -8.15 -0.41 19.73
N GLY A 118 -8.62 -1.62 20.00
CA GLY A 118 -8.14 -2.45 21.11
C GLY A 118 -9.22 -3.35 21.70
N PRO A 119 -8.88 -4.15 22.73
CA PRO A 119 -9.77 -5.18 23.29
C PRO A 119 -11.11 -4.63 23.81
N ASN A 120 -11.11 -3.40 24.34
CA ASN A 120 -12.29 -2.73 24.88
C ASN A 120 -12.78 -1.56 24.01
N ALA A 121 -12.17 -1.36 22.84
CA ALA A 121 -12.54 -0.29 21.93
C ALA A 121 -13.59 -0.75 20.92
N PRO A 122 -14.21 0.18 20.16
CA PRO A 122 -15.19 -0.17 19.12
C PRO A 122 -14.65 -1.14 18.06
N PHE A 123 -13.37 -1.02 17.72
CA PHE A 123 -12.69 -1.89 16.77
C PHE A 123 -11.61 -2.71 17.49
N LYS A 124 -11.46 -3.98 17.12
CA LYS A 124 -10.41 -4.86 17.67
C LYS A 124 -9.07 -4.73 16.95
N SER A 125 -9.09 -4.19 15.73
CA SER A 125 -7.93 -3.94 14.89
C SER A 125 -8.22 -2.80 13.91
N GLY A 126 -7.16 -2.23 13.34
CA GLY A 126 -7.26 -1.34 12.18
C GLY A 126 -7.95 -2.03 11.01
N TYR A 127 -7.70 -3.33 10.84
CA TYR A 127 -8.32 -4.10 9.76
C TYR A 127 -9.84 -4.11 9.86
N GLN A 128 -10.37 -4.27 11.07
CA GLN A 128 -11.82 -4.21 11.27
C GLN A 128 -12.37 -2.83 10.86
N HIS A 129 -11.71 -1.75 11.28
CA HIS A 129 -12.09 -0.40 10.85
C HIS A 129 -12.01 -0.24 9.34
N PHE A 130 -10.93 -0.71 8.70
CA PHE A 130 -10.71 -0.60 7.27
C PHE A 130 -11.85 -1.26 6.47
N ILE A 131 -12.25 -2.47 6.85
CA ILE A 131 -13.34 -3.20 6.20
C ILE A 131 -14.70 -2.53 6.40
N GLU A 132 -14.99 -2.08 7.62
CA GLU A 132 -16.31 -1.53 7.93
C GLU A 132 -16.48 -0.10 7.37
N PHE A 133 -15.41 0.70 7.43
CA PHE A 133 -15.40 2.14 7.15
C PHE A 133 -14.27 2.57 6.19
N GLY A 134 -13.01 2.26 6.49
CA GLY A 134 -11.85 2.88 5.85
C GLY A 134 -11.84 2.79 4.32
N ALA A 135 -12.15 1.62 3.75
CA ALA A 135 -12.22 1.44 2.31
C ALA A 135 -13.30 2.33 1.64
N LYS A 136 -14.43 2.60 2.32
CA LYS A 136 -15.50 3.50 1.83
C LYS A 136 -15.13 4.97 1.98
N GLU A 137 -14.27 5.28 2.94
CA GLU A 137 -13.71 6.61 3.16
C GLU A 137 -12.58 6.94 2.16
N GLY A 138 -12.19 5.99 1.30
CA GLY A 138 -11.09 6.15 0.34
C GLY A 138 -9.71 5.98 0.96
N ARG A 139 -9.62 5.46 2.19
CA ARG A 139 -8.35 5.08 2.79
C ARG A 139 -7.83 3.82 2.10
N PHE A 140 -6.51 3.70 1.99
CA PHE A 140 -5.83 2.57 1.38
C PHE A 140 -4.94 1.87 2.43
N GLY A 141 -4.79 0.55 2.28
CA GLY A 141 -4.22 -0.31 3.32
C GLY A 141 -2.74 -0.64 3.18
N THR A 142 -2.05 -0.16 2.14
CA THR A 142 -0.67 -0.57 1.85
C THR A 142 0.14 0.61 1.31
N SER A 143 1.47 0.46 1.23
CA SER A 143 2.34 1.47 0.62
C SER A 143 2.10 1.68 -0.88
N PHE A 144 1.42 0.77 -1.59
CA PHE A 144 1.03 1.01 -2.98
C PHE A 144 -0.06 2.09 -3.04
N PHE A 145 0.23 3.20 -3.71
CA PHE A 145 -0.67 4.36 -3.78
C PHE A 145 -1.78 4.16 -4.82
N GLU A 146 -2.71 3.27 -4.48
CA GLU A 146 -3.81 2.86 -5.35
C GLU A 146 -4.65 4.01 -5.92
N PRO A 147 -5.02 5.07 -5.16
CA PRO A 147 -5.84 6.14 -5.72
C PRO A 147 -5.23 6.81 -6.96
N GLU A 148 -3.91 7.00 -6.96
CA GLU A 148 -3.21 7.57 -8.11
C GLU A 148 -3.09 6.57 -9.25
N TYR A 149 -2.80 5.31 -8.93
CA TYR A 149 -2.77 4.24 -9.92
C TYR A 149 -4.11 4.13 -10.67
N LEU A 150 -5.24 4.16 -9.97
CA LEU A 150 -6.56 4.10 -10.62
C LEU A 150 -6.88 5.35 -11.45
N LYS A 151 -6.41 6.52 -11.02
CA LYS A 151 -6.56 7.78 -11.78
C LYS A 151 -5.81 7.75 -13.10
N GLN A 152 -4.60 7.17 -13.11
CA GLN A 152 -3.78 7.03 -14.32
C GLN A 152 -4.26 5.89 -15.22
N ASN A 153 -4.94 4.90 -14.66
CA ASN A 153 -5.36 3.68 -15.36
C ASN A 153 -6.90 3.51 -15.31
N PRO A 154 -7.68 4.44 -15.91
CA PRO A 154 -9.13 4.40 -15.86
C PRO A 154 -9.73 3.19 -16.60
N ASP A 155 -8.94 2.51 -17.44
CA ASP A 155 -9.33 1.31 -18.18
C ASP A 155 -9.62 0.10 -17.28
N ILE A 156 -9.00 0.03 -16.09
CA ILE A 156 -9.18 -1.11 -15.17
C ILE A 156 -10.32 -0.91 -14.16
N VAL A 157 -10.75 0.34 -13.95
CA VAL A 157 -11.78 0.71 -12.95
C VAL A 157 -13.08 -0.09 -13.14
N PRO A 158 -13.63 -0.28 -14.36
CA PRO A 158 -14.86 -1.07 -14.55
C PRO A 158 -14.75 -2.52 -14.07
N PHE A 159 -13.55 -3.13 -14.10
CA PHE A 159 -13.31 -4.49 -13.65
C PHE A 159 -13.23 -4.60 -12.13
N ILE A 160 -12.79 -3.54 -11.44
CA ILE A 160 -12.84 -3.46 -9.97
C ILE A 160 -14.28 -3.21 -9.51
N ASP A 161 -15.00 -2.32 -10.21
CA ASP A 161 -16.38 -1.96 -9.88
C ASP A 161 -17.37 -3.12 -10.03
N ASN A 162 -17.08 -4.05 -10.95
CA ASN A 162 -17.87 -5.26 -11.18
C ASN A 162 -17.36 -6.49 -10.40
N GLY A 163 -16.24 -6.36 -9.69
CA GLY A 163 -15.66 -7.43 -8.85
C GLY A 163 -14.82 -8.47 -9.60
N ALA A 164 -14.54 -8.28 -10.89
CA ALA A 164 -13.63 -9.16 -11.64
C ALA A 164 -12.15 -9.00 -11.24
N LEU A 165 -11.79 -7.82 -10.73
CA LEU A 165 -10.52 -7.54 -10.05
C LEU A 165 -10.80 -7.11 -8.60
N LYS A 166 -9.89 -7.45 -7.68
CA LYS A 166 -9.95 -7.06 -6.27
C LYS A 166 -9.70 -5.55 -6.12
N THR A 167 -8.58 -5.10 -6.65
CA THR A 167 -7.98 -3.77 -6.42
C THR A 167 -7.07 -3.39 -7.60
N GLY A 168 -6.72 -2.11 -7.72
CA GLY A 168 -5.68 -1.62 -8.62
C GLY A 168 -4.31 -2.19 -8.25
N ARG A 169 -4.06 -2.43 -6.96
CA ARG A 169 -2.85 -3.11 -6.49
C ARG A 169 -2.77 -4.55 -7.01
N GLU A 170 -3.85 -5.33 -6.95
CA GLU A 170 -3.88 -6.67 -7.54
C GLU A 170 -3.54 -6.62 -9.04
N HIS A 171 -4.15 -5.68 -9.77
CA HIS A 171 -3.85 -5.48 -11.18
C HIS A 171 -2.36 -5.20 -11.41
N TYR A 172 -1.78 -4.26 -10.66
CA TYR A 172 -0.37 -3.91 -10.81
C TYR A 172 0.55 -5.10 -10.53
N PHE A 173 0.36 -5.78 -9.40
CA PHE A 173 1.26 -6.87 -9.00
C PHE A 173 1.14 -8.13 -9.85
N ASN A 174 0.00 -8.36 -10.52
CA ASN A 174 -0.21 -9.48 -11.42
C ASN A 174 0.14 -9.16 -12.88
N PHE A 175 -0.12 -7.93 -13.33
CA PHE A 175 0.01 -7.51 -14.73
C PHE A 175 0.90 -6.28 -14.85
N GLY A 176 0.48 -5.15 -14.25
CA GLY A 176 1.07 -3.83 -14.50
C GLY A 176 2.58 -3.73 -14.27
N LYS A 177 3.13 -4.44 -13.28
CA LYS A 177 4.58 -4.48 -13.02
C LYS A 177 5.41 -5.00 -14.20
N ASN A 178 4.79 -5.72 -15.15
CA ASN A 178 5.45 -6.23 -16.35
C ASN A 178 5.17 -5.37 -17.59
N GLU A 179 4.42 -4.28 -17.44
CA GLU A 179 4.02 -3.38 -18.52
C GLU A 179 4.85 -2.09 -18.41
N PRO A 180 5.81 -1.81 -19.32
CA PRO A 180 6.67 -0.63 -19.22
C PRO A 180 5.92 0.72 -19.21
N ALA A 181 4.68 0.73 -19.71
CA ALA A 181 3.82 1.91 -19.74
C ALA A 181 3.00 2.13 -18.46
N ARG A 182 3.03 1.19 -17.50
CA ARG A 182 2.36 1.35 -16.21
C ARG A 182 3.34 1.90 -15.20
N GLU A 183 2.95 3.00 -14.59
CA GLU A 183 3.70 3.63 -13.50
C GLU A 183 3.11 3.20 -12.15
N ALA A 184 3.92 3.22 -11.10
CA ALA A 184 3.46 3.01 -9.74
C ALA A 184 4.16 3.92 -8.74
N THR A 185 3.37 4.43 -7.80
CA THR A 185 3.88 5.20 -6.68
C THR A 185 3.76 4.39 -5.40
N PHE A 186 4.85 4.33 -4.65
CA PHE A 186 4.92 3.72 -3.33
C PHE A 186 5.16 4.83 -2.30
N VAL A 187 4.30 4.87 -1.29
CA VAL A 187 4.29 5.89 -0.25
C VAL A 187 4.51 5.24 1.11
N GLY A 188 5.21 5.95 2.00
CA GLY A 188 5.42 5.52 3.37
C GLY A 188 4.39 6.11 4.31
N SER A 189 4.83 6.34 5.53
CA SER A 189 4.00 6.65 6.67
C SER A 189 4.62 7.72 7.57
N ARG A 190 4.04 7.93 8.75
CA ARG A 190 4.66 8.74 9.82
C ARG A 190 5.65 7.94 10.67
N SER A 191 6.28 6.93 10.09
CA SER A 191 7.17 6.01 10.79
C SER A 191 8.32 5.60 9.87
N ASN A 192 9.22 4.73 10.34
CA ASN A 192 10.33 4.27 9.52
C ASN A 192 9.85 3.18 8.57
N ASP A 193 9.88 3.47 7.28
CA ASP A 193 9.37 2.60 6.23
C ASP A 193 10.49 1.91 5.45
N ILE A 194 10.16 0.74 4.90
CA ILE A 194 10.96 0.08 3.88
C ILE A 194 10.09 -0.04 2.63
N LEU A 195 10.41 0.78 1.63
CA LEU A 195 9.75 0.79 0.33
C LEU A 195 10.62 0.11 -0.70
N THR A 196 10.02 -0.68 -1.58
CA THR A 196 10.71 -1.35 -2.68
C THR A 196 9.93 -1.11 -3.96
N GLY A 197 10.57 -0.45 -4.92
CA GLY A 197 10.11 -0.32 -6.28
C GLY A 197 9.95 -1.71 -6.90
N VAL A 198 8.82 -1.94 -7.56
CA VAL A 198 8.52 -3.21 -8.22
C VAL A 198 8.01 -2.91 -9.61
N GLY A 199 8.60 -3.53 -10.61
CA GLY A 199 8.13 -3.49 -11.99
C GLY A 199 9.12 -2.89 -12.97
N VAL A 200 8.86 -3.09 -14.25
CA VAL A 200 9.72 -2.64 -15.37
C VAL A 200 9.37 -1.25 -15.90
N GLY A 201 8.25 -0.68 -15.46
CA GLY A 201 7.86 0.70 -15.75
C GLY A 201 8.44 1.67 -14.71
N ASN A 202 8.02 2.95 -14.80
CA ASN A 202 8.49 3.98 -13.88
C ASN A 202 7.91 3.77 -12.48
N THR A 203 8.76 3.92 -11.47
CA THR A 203 8.36 3.79 -10.06
C THR A 203 8.76 5.01 -9.26
N GLU A 204 7.84 5.57 -8.48
CA GLU A 204 8.10 6.69 -7.58
C GLU A 204 8.10 6.19 -6.13
N LEU A 205 9.15 6.52 -5.37
CA LEU A 205 9.34 6.09 -3.98
C LEU A 205 9.35 7.32 -3.07
N ILE A 206 8.34 7.43 -2.21
CA ILE A 206 8.13 8.55 -1.30
C ILE A 206 8.05 7.99 0.12
N GLY A 207 9.08 8.14 0.96
CA GLY A 207 9.08 7.51 2.28
C GLY A 207 8.13 8.13 3.31
N VAL A 208 7.52 9.27 3.00
CA VAL A 208 6.61 9.99 3.91
C VAL A 208 5.14 9.66 3.65
N GLU A 209 4.26 10.03 4.57
CA GLU A 209 2.82 9.86 4.42
C GLU A 209 2.27 10.76 3.30
N VAL A 210 1.52 10.13 2.39
CA VAL A 210 0.84 10.80 1.29
C VAL A 210 -0.64 10.42 1.28
N GLY A 211 -1.50 11.44 1.30
CA GLY A 211 -2.94 11.33 1.20
C GLY A 211 -3.50 11.87 -0.12
N ILE A 212 -4.82 11.87 -0.20
CA ILE A 212 -5.59 12.47 -1.29
C ILE A 212 -6.56 13.47 -0.67
N ASN A 213 -6.55 14.69 -1.20
CA ASN A 213 -7.50 15.72 -0.78
C ASN A 213 -8.92 15.46 -1.36
N PRO A 214 -9.96 16.19 -0.92
CA PRO A 214 -11.34 15.96 -1.37
C PRO A 214 -11.62 16.09 -2.88
N ILE A 215 -10.68 16.65 -3.66
CA ILE A 215 -10.80 16.81 -5.11
C ILE A 215 -9.91 15.82 -5.89
N GLY A 216 -9.27 14.85 -5.22
CA GLY A 216 -8.51 13.79 -5.88
C GLY A 216 -7.06 14.15 -6.24
N ASN A 217 -6.48 15.15 -5.55
CA ASN A 217 -5.07 15.52 -5.71
C ASN A 217 -4.24 15.03 -4.53
N ARG A 218 -2.98 14.70 -4.84
CA ARG A 218 -1.97 14.34 -3.83
C ARG A 218 -1.86 15.43 -2.76
N GLN A 219 -1.78 15.00 -1.51
CA GLN A 219 -1.51 15.82 -0.34
C GLN A 219 -0.41 15.16 0.48
N PHE A 220 0.61 15.91 0.88
CA PHE A 220 1.68 15.41 1.74
C PHE A 220 1.28 15.66 3.20
N GLU A 221 1.10 14.59 3.96
CA GLU A 221 0.57 14.64 5.33
C GLU A 221 1.69 14.63 6.38
N SER A 222 2.89 14.18 6.00
CA SER A 222 4.14 14.31 6.74
C SER A 222 5.30 14.73 5.81
N PHE A 223 6.44 15.08 6.41
CA PHE A 223 7.63 15.59 5.70
C PHE A 223 8.94 14.95 6.17
N GLY A 224 8.93 13.78 6.83
CA GLY A 224 10.18 13.06 7.15
C GLY A 224 10.84 13.42 8.48
N THR A 225 10.20 14.20 9.35
CA THR A 225 10.82 14.60 10.63
C THR A 225 10.82 13.45 11.63
N ASN A 226 12.01 13.04 12.09
CA ASN A 226 12.29 11.85 12.90
C ASN A 226 11.94 10.53 12.21
N GLU A 227 11.96 10.51 10.87
CA GLU A 227 11.71 9.33 10.04
C GLU A 227 13.01 8.90 9.34
N PHE A 228 13.29 7.60 9.38
CA PHE A 228 14.48 6.97 8.82
C PHE A 228 14.07 5.84 7.89
N ASP A 229 13.83 6.20 6.63
CA ASP A 229 13.27 5.28 5.65
C ASP A 229 14.35 4.57 4.84
N VAL A 230 13.99 3.45 4.25
CA VAL A 230 14.77 2.75 3.25
C VAL A 230 13.97 2.69 1.96
N LEU A 231 14.47 3.34 0.91
CA LEU A 231 13.88 3.35 -0.42
C LEU A 231 14.75 2.49 -1.33
N ILE A 232 14.18 1.40 -1.87
CA ILE A 232 14.92 0.41 -2.66
C ILE A 232 14.40 0.46 -4.10
N GLY A 233 15.27 0.77 -5.06
CA GLY A 233 14.95 0.75 -6.48
C GLY A 233 14.57 -0.64 -6.99
N GLY A 234 13.69 -0.65 -7.99
CA GLY A 234 13.30 -1.81 -8.77
C GLY A 234 14.14 -1.98 -10.05
N PRO A 235 13.66 -2.78 -11.02
CA PRO A 235 14.33 -2.97 -12.31
C PRO A 235 13.95 -1.93 -13.38
N GLY A 236 12.98 -1.06 -13.11
CA GLY A 236 12.53 0.02 -13.99
C GLY A 236 13.34 1.31 -13.78
N VAL A 237 12.74 2.45 -14.15
CA VAL A 237 13.27 3.78 -13.81
C VAL A 237 12.68 4.20 -12.47
N ASP A 238 13.50 4.33 -11.45
CA ASP A 238 13.05 4.72 -10.12
C ASP A 238 13.28 6.22 -9.85
N THR A 239 12.27 6.88 -9.30
CA THR A 239 12.38 8.24 -8.76
C THR A 239 12.32 8.21 -7.24
N PHE A 240 13.43 8.53 -6.59
CA PHE A 240 13.54 8.65 -5.15
C PHE A 240 13.21 10.08 -4.72
N VAL A 241 12.13 10.28 -3.97
CA VAL A 241 11.64 11.61 -3.64
C VAL A 241 12.21 12.09 -2.30
N LEU A 242 13.04 13.13 -2.33
CA LEU A 242 13.57 13.83 -1.15
C LEU A 242 13.14 15.31 -1.09
N GLY A 243 12.28 15.72 -2.01
CA GLY A 243 11.65 17.03 -2.04
C GLY A 243 10.38 17.01 -2.87
N VAL A 244 9.37 17.74 -2.41
CA VAL A 244 8.01 17.68 -2.97
C VAL A 244 7.55 19.07 -3.42
N PRO A 245 6.71 19.14 -4.46
CA PRO A 245 6.15 20.41 -4.92
C PRO A 245 5.11 20.95 -3.93
N PRO A 246 4.66 22.21 -4.09
CA PRO A 246 3.48 22.72 -3.41
C PRO A 246 2.29 21.77 -3.56
N SER A 247 1.52 21.61 -2.49
CA SER A 247 0.31 20.77 -2.46
C SER A 247 -0.81 21.46 -1.69
N ALA A 248 -2.01 20.88 -1.73
CA ALA A 248 -3.12 21.35 -0.93
C ALA A 248 -2.78 21.19 0.57
N GLY A 249 -2.59 22.30 1.28
CA GLY A 249 -2.16 22.31 2.69
C GLY A 249 -0.73 22.82 2.90
N ASN A 250 0.13 22.75 1.88
CA ASN A 250 1.46 23.35 1.90
C ASN A 250 1.78 24.08 0.58
N PRO A 251 1.64 25.42 0.53
CA PRO A 251 1.76 26.17 -0.72
C PRO A 251 3.22 26.33 -1.20
N PHE A 252 4.19 25.74 -0.51
CA PHE A 252 5.60 25.83 -0.85
C PHE A 252 6.17 24.45 -1.16
N ALA A 253 7.08 24.41 -2.16
CA ALA A 253 7.90 23.24 -2.36
C ALA A 253 8.73 22.98 -1.10
N THR A 254 8.77 21.72 -0.65
CA THR A 254 9.28 21.37 0.67
C THR A 254 10.29 20.24 0.56
N PRO A 255 11.52 20.39 1.08
CA PRO A 255 12.43 19.26 1.22
C PRO A 255 11.87 18.28 2.25
N LEU A 256 12.02 16.98 2.00
CA LEU A 256 11.71 15.93 2.96
C LEU A 256 12.92 15.68 3.87
N TYR A 257 12.66 15.14 5.06
CA TYR A 257 13.69 14.74 6.02
C TYR A 257 14.52 15.89 6.62
N LEU A 258 13.98 17.11 6.67
CA LEU A 258 14.66 18.21 7.36
C LEU A 258 14.78 17.96 8.86
N GLY A 259 15.94 18.35 9.41
CA GLY A 259 16.30 18.13 10.82
C GLY A 259 16.75 16.69 11.08
N SER A 260 16.23 16.09 12.16
CA SER A 260 16.56 14.71 12.52
C SER A 260 15.75 13.74 11.66
N GLY A 261 16.23 13.31 10.50
CA GLY A 261 15.58 12.32 9.63
C GLY A 261 16.45 12.05 8.40
N GLN A 262 16.21 10.96 7.66
CA GLN A 262 16.87 10.71 6.36
C GLN A 262 16.24 9.52 5.62
N ALA A 263 16.31 9.52 4.29
CA ALA A 263 16.07 8.32 3.48
C ALA A 263 17.39 7.63 3.10
N THR A 264 17.44 6.32 3.29
CA THR A 264 18.50 5.46 2.77
C THR A 264 18.08 4.90 1.43
N ILE A 265 18.80 5.25 0.38
CA ILE A 265 18.54 4.84 -1.00
C ILE A 265 19.40 3.62 -1.33
N ARG A 266 18.76 2.54 -1.79
CA ARG A 266 19.39 1.29 -2.23
C ARG A 266 19.03 0.99 -3.67
N ASN A 267 19.91 0.26 -4.35
CA ASN A 267 19.77 -0.12 -5.76
C ASN A 267 19.62 1.09 -6.71
N PHE A 268 20.23 2.22 -6.38
CA PHE A 268 20.24 3.38 -7.27
C PHE A 268 21.15 3.14 -8.48
N ASN A 269 20.59 3.23 -9.68
CA ASN A 269 21.29 3.17 -10.95
C ASN A 269 21.31 4.55 -11.62
N ALA A 270 22.42 5.26 -11.53
CA ALA A 270 22.58 6.63 -12.07
C ALA A 270 22.40 6.75 -13.60
N ALA A 271 22.33 5.65 -14.34
CA ALA A 271 22.03 5.71 -15.77
C ALA A 271 20.54 5.96 -16.05
N ASP A 272 19.67 5.51 -15.14
CA ASP A 272 18.23 5.43 -15.36
C ASP A 272 17.45 6.14 -14.24
N ASP A 273 17.87 5.98 -12.99
CA ASP A 273 17.15 6.47 -11.80
C ASP A 273 17.37 7.96 -11.55
N LEU A 274 16.39 8.56 -10.87
CA LEU A 274 16.35 9.97 -10.53
C LEU A 274 16.15 10.19 -9.04
N ILE A 275 16.65 11.31 -8.54
CA ILE A 275 16.35 11.81 -7.21
C ILE A 275 15.67 13.16 -7.34
N GLN A 276 14.45 13.27 -6.83
CA GLN A 276 13.71 14.53 -6.79
C GLN A 276 14.11 15.33 -5.56
N LEU A 277 14.52 16.58 -5.77
CA LEU A 277 14.93 17.52 -4.75
C LEU A 277 14.07 18.79 -4.79
N GLN A 278 13.97 19.48 -3.65
CA GLN A 278 13.29 20.77 -3.57
C GLN A 278 14.22 21.89 -4.07
N GLY A 279 13.73 22.75 -4.95
CA GLY A 279 14.47 23.90 -5.47
C GLY A 279 14.47 23.92 -7.00
N ASN A 280 15.44 24.61 -7.56
CA ASN A 280 15.64 24.72 -9.01
C ASN A 280 16.95 24.08 -9.47
N SER A 281 17.93 23.90 -8.57
CA SER A 281 19.20 23.24 -8.89
C SER A 281 19.99 22.86 -7.63
N LEU A 282 21.10 22.15 -7.83
CA LEU A 282 22.06 21.84 -6.76
C LEU A 282 22.66 23.08 -6.09
N SER A 283 22.66 24.26 -6.72
CA SER A 283 23.18 25.48 -6.07
C SER A 283 22.27 26.01 -4.96
N ASP A 284 21.06 25.46 -4.80
CA ASP A 284 20.06 25.90 -3.81
C ASP A 284 20.36 25.30 -2.41
N GLY A 285 21.64 25.26 -2.04
CA GLY A 285 22.13 24.81 -0.75
C GLY A 285 22.46 23.32 -0.67
N TYR A 286 22.50 22.60 -1.80
CA TYR A 286 22.83 21.19 -1.82
C TYR A 286 24.34 20.91 -1.87
N SER A 287 24.75 19.83 -1.20
CA SER A 287 26.07 19.24 -1.35
C SER A 287 25.98 17.73 -1.43
N LEU A 288 26.73 17.15 -2.36
CA LEU A 288 26.87 15.70 -2.53
C LEU A 288 28.23 15.28 -1.97
N THR A 289 28.22 14.60 -0.83
CA THR A 289 29.44 14.34 -0.05
C THR A 289 29.68 12.84 0.09
N PRO A 290 30.75 12.27 -0.49
CA PRO A 290 31.13 10.90 -0.25
C PRO A 290 31.54 10.68 1.22
N VAL A 291 30.94 9.69 1.88
CA VAL A 291 31.28 9.27 3.25
C VAL A 291 31.38 7.75 3.30
N GLY A 292 32.61 7.25 3.48
CA GLY A 292 32.86 5.81 3.36
C GLY A 292 32.53 5.31 1.95
N SER A 293 31.69 4.29 1.84
CA SER A 293 31.17 3.77 0.57
C SER A 293 29.95 4.51 0.03
N ASN A 294 29.38 5.44 0.80
CA ASN A 294 28.07 6.02 0.50
C ASN A 294 28.20 7.46 -0.01
N LEU A 295 27.14 7.94 -0.68
CA LEU A 295 27.00 9.35 -1.02
C LEU A 295 25.92 9.98 -0.15
N LEU A 296 26.27 11.03 0.60
CA LEU A 296 25.30 11.85 1.32
C LEU A 296 24.75 12.93 0.40
N ILE A 297 23.42 13.10 0.42
CA ILE A 297 22.71 14.22 -0.19
C ILE A 297 22.32 15.14 0.95
N GLN A 298 22.98 16.29 1.04
CA GLN A 298 22.79 17.23 2.13
C GLN A 298 22.20 18.53 1.62
N ARG A 299 21.43 19.21 2.48
CA ARG A 299 20.95 20.58 2.23
C ARG A 299 21.16 21.44 3.47
N PHE A 300 21.94 22.51 3.32
CA PHE A 300 22.31 23.41 4.44
C PHE A 300 22.87 22.68 5.69
N GLY A 301 23.51 21.53 5.49
CA GLY A 301 24.11 20.70 6.55
C GLY A 301 23.26 19.50 6.97
N ASP A 302 21.94 19.54 6.78
CA ASP A 302 21.05 18.40 7.07
C ASP A 302 21.23 17.31 6.02
N VAL A 303 21.26 16.04 6.45
CA VAL A 303 21.33 14.88 5.56
C VAL A 303 19.91 14.50 5.17
N LEU A 304 19.52 14.70 3.91
CA LEU A 304 18.18 14.32 3.44
C LEU A 304 18.16 12.86 2.96
N GLY A 305 19.26 12.44 2.35
CA GLY A 305 19.37 11.11 1.76
C GLY A 305 20.78 10.54 1.79
N VAL A 306 20.87 9.20 1.80
CA VAL A 306 22.12 8.45 1.74
C VAL A 306 22.01 7.39 0.66
N ILE A 307 22.80 7.49 -0.41
CA ILE A 307 22.89 6.44 -1.42
C ILE A 307 23.93 5.41 -0.97
N GLU A 308 23.47 4.21 -0.64
CA GLU A 308 24.35 3.10 -0.28
C GLU A 308 25.21 2.69 -1.47
N GLY A 309 26.54 2.61 -1.27
CA GLY A 309 27.48 2.30 -2.35
C GLY A 309 27.69 3.46 -3.35
N GLY A 310 27.10 4.63 -3.11
CA GLY A 310 27.10 5.75 -4.06
C GLY A 310 28.36 6.63 -4.07
N ALA A 311 29.41 6.35 -3.29
CA ALA A 311 30.53 7.28 -3.10
C ALA A 311 31.25 7.72 -4.40
N GLY A 312 31.19 6.92 -5.46
CA GLY A 312 31.79 7.23 -6.77
C GLY A 312 30.84 7.91 -7.78
N LEU A 313 29.58 8.14 -7.41
CA LEU A 313 28.59 8.76 -8.29
C LEU A 313 28.85 10.26 -8.45
N ASN A 314 28.66 10.77 -9.66
CA ASN A 314 28.76 12.19 -9.99
C ASN A 314 27.39 12.68 -10.47
N LEU A 315 26.42 12.76 -9.56
CA LEU A 315 25.06 13.16 -9.92
C LEU A 315 25.04 14.62 -10.37
N THR A 316 24.30 14.87 -11.43
CA THR A 316 24.16 16.21 -12.01
C THR A 316 22.69 16.60 -12.13
N PHE A 317 22.45 17.90 -12.33
CA PHE A 317 21.12 18.37 -12.67
C PHE A 317 20.67 17.73 -13.99
N GLN A 318 19.47 17.14 -13.99
CA GLN A 318 18.86 16.55 -15.17
C GLN A 318 17.81 17.51 -15.75
N GLU A 319 16.81 17.85 -14.93
CA GLU A 319 15.71 18.73 -15.35
C GLU A 319 15.06 19.46 -14.18
N SER A 320 14.33 20.53 -14.50
CA SER A 320 13.45 21.22 -13.56
C SER A 320 12.01 20.82 -13.83
N ASN A 321 11.26 20.52 -12.77
CA ASN A 321 9.85 20.12 -12.87
C ASN A 321 8.91 21.33 -12.98
N GLY A 322 9.44 22.57 -12.96
CA GLY A 322 8.65 23.80 -13.08
C GLY A 322 7.69 24.08 -11.91
N ASN A 323 7.78 23.30 -10.84
CA ASN A 323 6.89 23.33 -9.67
C ASN A 323 7.65 23.52 -8.35
N GLY A 324 8.89 24.01 -8.42
CA GLY A 324 9.78 24.19 -7.27
C GLY A 324 10.50 22.91 -6.83
N THR A 325 10.49 21.86 -7.66
CA THR A 325 11.40 20.71 -7.55
C THR A 325 12.23 20.53 -8.83
N PHE A 326 13.30 19.76 -8.72
CA PHE A 326 14.19 19.40 -9.82
C PHE A 326 14.72 17.97 -9.63
N MET A 327 15.22 17.38 -10.71
CA MET A 327 15.77 16.02 -10.72
C MET A 327 17.29 16.04 -10.82
N ILE A 328 17.94 15.12 -10.10
CA ILE A 328 19.34 14.76 -10.32
C ILE A 328 19.48 13.28 -10.64
N GLY A 329 20.52 12.95 -11.39
CA GLY A 329 20.92 11.61 -11.85
C GLY A 329 22.38 11.61 -12.25
#